data_AF-A0A3Q7ENE9-F1
#
_entry.id   AF-A0A3Q7ENE9-F1
#
_cell.length_a   1.000
_cell.length_b   1.000
_cell.length_c   1.000
_cell.angle_alpha   90.00
_cell.angle_beta   90.00
_cell.angle_gamma   90.00
#
_symmetry.space_group_name_H-M   'P 1'
#
loop_
_entity.id
_entity.type
_entity.pdbx_description
1 polymer ?
#
loop_
_entity_poly.entity_id
_entity_poly.type
_entity_poly.pdbx_seq_one_letter_code
_entity_poly.pdbx_strand_id
1 'polypeptide(L)'
;MHFIPVVVDPITYMFRGKELPLAPQTYLWKLSAVQFSTEEVSGQNQVKASVQRRIRQSIAEEYPLLEPVLEDLLPKKSPLIVAKCQNHLNLVVVNNVPLFFNIRDGPYMPTLRLLHQYPNIMKKLQVDRGAIKFVLSGANIMCPGLTSPGGALDVEVGAETPVAIMAEGKQHALAIGFTKMSAKDIHFSISLSRVQPAMGIDLKAGGKSKKTKRTAPKSDDVYLKLLVKLYRFLARRTGSKFNAVILKRLFMSKINKPPLSLSRLISYAEGKGDKTVVLVGTVTDDVRAYEVPKLKVCALKFTKTARARIEKAGGECLTFDQLALRAPLGQNTLLLRGPKNAREAVKHFGPAPGVPHSHTKPYVRAKGRKFERARGKRKSRGYKA
;
A
#
# COMPACT_ATOMS: atom_id res chain seq x y z
N MET A 1 -4.79 -9.94 -7.48
CA MET A 1 -6.26 -9.90 -7.65
C MET A 1 -6.64 -8.58 -8.28
N HIS A 2 -6.71 -8.52 -9.61
CA HIS A 2 -7.39 -7.43 -10.30
C HIS A 2 -8.88 -7.75 -10.22
N PHE A 3 -9.59 -7.11 -9.30
CA PHE A 3 -11.05 -7.14 -9.26
C PHE A 3 -11.54 -6.33 -10.44
N ILE A 4 -11.95 -7.00 -11.52
CA ILE A 4 -12.58 -6.34 -12.67
C ILE A 4 -13.99 -5.93 -12.20
N PRO A 5 -14.32 -4.62 -12.16
CA PRO A 5 -15.60 -4.16 -11.68
C PRO A 5 -16.67 -4.38 -12.76
N VAL A 6 -17.51 -5.39 -12.57
CA VAL A 6 -18.88 -5.33 -13.09
C VAL A 6 -19.58 -4.30 -12.21
N VAL A 7 -19.70 -3.08 -12.72
CA VAL A 7 -20.48 -2.05 -12.04
C VAL A 7 -21.93 -2.32 -12.45
N VAL A 8 -22.66 -3.05 -11.61
CA VAL A 8 -24.09 -2.79 -11.50
C VAL A 8 -24.20 -1.73 -10.42
N ASP A 9 -24.51 -0.49 -10.77
CA ASP A 9 -24.80 0.58 -9.81
C ASP A 9 -26.22 0.31 -9.26
N PRO A 10 -26.41 -0.25 -8.05
CA PRO A 10 -27.73 -0.45 -7.51
C PRO A 10 -28.28 0.90 -7.08
N ILE A 11 -29.32 1.31 -7.77
CA ILE A 11 -30.10 2.48 -7.45
C ILE A 11 -31.27 1.98 -6.59
N THR A 12 -31.12 2.09 -5.27
CA THR A 12 -32.15 1.72 -4.30
C THR A 12 -32.93 2.96 -3.86
N TYR A 13 -34.14 3.14 -4.40
CA TYR A 13 -35.02 4.25 -4.06
C TYR A 13 -36.41 3.77 -3.63
N MET A 14 -36.82 4.14 -2.41
CA MET A 14 -38.17 3.88 -1.88
C MET A 14 -39.00 5.17 -1.87
N PHE A 15 -40.19 5.14 -2.50
CA PHE A 15 -41.22 6.17 -2.38
C PHE A 15 -42.48 5.59 -1.71
N ARG A 16 -42.92 6.16 -0.58
CA ARG A 16 -44.14 5.71 0.13
C ARG A 16 -45.42 6.22 -0.55
N GLY A 17 -46.36 5.29 -0.80
CA GLY A 17 -47.80 5.52 -0.67
C GLY A 17 -48.31 4.59 0.44
N LYS A 18 -49.24 5.06 1.28
CA LYS A 18 -49.60 4.51 2.60
C LYS A 18 -50.08 3.05 2.64
N GLU A 19 -49.71 2.41 3.76
CA GLU A 19 -50.27 1.28 4.55
C GLU A 19 -50.58 -0.10 3.94
N LEU A 20 -49.95 -1.13 4.51
CA LEU A 20 -50.59 -2.37 5.00
C LEU A 20 -49.78 -2.92 6.20
N PRO A 21 -50.44 -3.46 7.24
CA PRO A 21 -49.83 -3.79 8.53
C PRO A 21 -49.34 -5.23 8.58
N LEU A 22 -48.31 -5.53 9.36
CA LEU A 22 -48.12 -6.79 10.08
C LEU A 22 -47.01 -6.58 11.14
N ALA A 23 -47.34 -6.94 12.38
CA ALA A 23 -46.60 -6.69 13.61
C ALA A 23 -45.51 -7.77 13.89
N PRO A 24 -44.95 -7.89 15.12
CA PRO A 24 -43.92 -7.01 15.65
C PRO A 24 -42.73 -7.83 16.21
N GLN A 25 -41.50 -7.66 15.73
CA GLN A 25 -40.35 -7.89 16.61
C GLN A 25 -39.04 -7.35 16.03
N THR A 26 -38.36 -6.61 16.90
CA THR A 26 -36.90 -6.48 17.05
C THR A 26 -36.08 -5.69 16.02
N TYR A 27 -35.37 -4.72 16.61
CA TYR A 27 -34.22 -3.96 16.10
C TYR A 27 -34.49 -2.85 15.08
N LEU A 28 -34.71 -1.65 15.64
CA LEU A 28 -34.49 -0.35 15.02
C LEU A 28 -33.03 -0.23 14.55
N TRP A 29 -32.75 -0.66 13.33
CA TRP A 29 -31.58 -0.23 12.56
C TRP A 29 -32.07 0.75 11.50
N LYS A 30 -31.61 1.99 11.58
CA LYS A 30 -31.90 3.07 10.62
C LYS A 30 -31.46 2.59 9.22
N LEU A 31 -32.40 2.09 8.44
CA LEU A 31 -32.23 1.70 7.03
C LEU A 31 -32.00 2.98 6.22
N SER A 32 -30.76 3.30 5.91
CA SER A 32 -30.42 4.37 4.97
C SER A 32 -30.63 3.87 3.54
N ALA A 33 -31.90 3.77 3.13
CA ALA A 33 -32.28 3.88 1.73
C ALA A 33 -32.35 5.37 1.39
N VAL A 34 -31.91 5.78 0.20
CA VAL A 34 -32.10 7.17 -0.24
C VAL A 34 -33.60 7.36 -0.45
N GLN A 35 -34.22 8.07 0.49
CA GLN A 35 -35.64 8.32 0.52
C GLN A 35 -35.86 9.72 -0.05
N PHE A 36 -36.45 9.80 -1.23
CA PHE A 36 -36.78 11.09 -1.81
C PHE A 36 -37.90 11.74 -0.99
N SER A 37 -37.58 12.84 -0.33
CA SER A 37 -38.58 13.74 0.23
C SER A 37 -38.97 14.78 -0.81
N THR A 38 -40.15 15.39 -0.64
CA THR A 38 -40.60 16.53 -1.47
C THR A 38 -39.65 17.73 -1.40
N GLU A 39 -38.74 17.75 -0.42
CA GLU A 39 -37.78 18.82 -0.15
C GLU A 39 -36.54 18.77 -1.08
N GLU A 40 -36.27 17.64 -1.74
CA GLU A 40 -35.10 17.43 -2.62
C GLU A 40 -35.35 17.78 -4.09
N VAL A 41 -36.55 18.25 -4.43
CA VAL A 41 -36.95 18.61 -5.81
C VAL A 41 -36.52 20.04 -6.10
N SER A 42 -35.59 20.22 -7.05
CA SER A 42 -35.06 21.52 -7.45
C SER A 42 -36.00 22.29 -8.38
N GLY A 43 -36.90 21.60 -9.08
CA GLY A 43 -37.96 22.21 -9.89
C GLY A 43 -38.87 21.18 -10.54
N GLN A 44 -40.12 21.57 -10.83
CA GLN A 44 -41.09 20.71 -11.51
C GLN A 44 -41.59 21.39 -12.77
N ASN A 45 -41.49 20.69 -13.90
CA ASN A 45 -41.95 21.20 -15.20
C ASN A 45 -43.03 20.29 -15.75
N GLN A 46 -44.17 20.88 -16.13
CA GLN A 46 -45.15 20.18 -16.94
C GLN A 46 -44.61 20.01 -18.36
N VAL A 47 -44.63 18.77 -18.85
CA VAL A 47 -44.02 18.40 -20.12
C VAL A 47 -44.96 18.75 -21.27
N LYS A 48 -44.43 19.37 -22.33
CA LYS A 48 -45.16 19.64 -23.57
C LYS A 48 -45.58 18.32 -24.25
N ALA A 49 -46.72 18.30 -24.93
CA ALA A 49 -47.29 17.10 -25.54
C ALA A 49 -46.33 16.34 -26.49
N SER A 50 -45.45 17.05 -27.21
CA SER A 50 -44.43 16.44 -28.08
C SER A 50 -43.40 15.62 -27.29
N VAL A 51 -42.93 16.15 -26.17
CA VAL A 51 -41.96 15.47 -25.29
C VAL A 51 -42.62 14.33 -24.54
N GLN A 52 -43.90 14.45 -24.15
CA GLN A 52 -44.67 13.36 -23.54
C GLN A 52 -44.78 12.14 -24.48
N ARG A 53 -45.00 12.37 -25.78
CA ARG A 53 -45.02 11.31 -26.79
C ARG A 53 -43.65 10.64 -26.91
N ARG A 54 -42.57 11.42 -26.93
CA ARG A 54 -41.19 10.91 -27.00
C ARG A 54 -40.84 10.03 -25.79
N ILE A 55 -41.17 10.47 -24.58
CA ILE A 55 -40.93 9.69 -23.35
C ILE A 55 -41.72 8.39 -23.38
N ARG A 56 -43.01 8.43 -23.76
CA ARG A 56 -43.84 7.21 -23.87
C ARG A 56 -43.29 6.24 -24.91
N GLN A 57 -42.80 6.74 -26.05
CA GLN A 57 -42.18 5.92 -27.07
C GLN A 57 -40.91 5.24 -26.55
N SER A 58 -40.00 5.99 -25.91
CA SER A 58 -38.77 5.42 -25.34
C SER A 58 -39.06 4.36 -24.28
N ILE A 59 -40.06 4.56 -23.42
CA ILE A 59 -40.46 3.56 -22.41
C ILE A 59 -41.06 2.31 -23.06
N ALA A 60 -41.84 2.45 -24.15
CA ALA A 60 -42.42 1.32 -24.86
C ALA A 60 -41.36 0.47 -25.58
N GLU A 61 -40.36 1.12 -26.19
CA GLU A 61 -39.22 0.46 -26.83
C GLU A 61 -38.37 -0.31 -25.81
N GLU A 62 -38.17 0.27 -24.63
CA GLU A 62 -37.32 -0.28 -23.57
C GLU A 62 -38.02 -1.38 -22.75
N TYR A 63 -39.34 -1.32 -22.62
CA TYR A 63 -40.16 -2.30 -21.89
C TYR A 63 -41.39 -2.77 -22.70
N PRO A 64 -41.21 -3.67 -23.68
CA PRO A 64 -42.32 -4.16 -24.52
C PRO A 64 -43.45 -4.84 -23.73
N LEU A 65 -43.11 -5.49 -22.61
CA LEU A 65 -44.08 -6.17 -21.73
C LEU A 65 -45.02 -5.21 -21.00
N LEU A 66 -44.73 -3.90 -21.02
CA LEU A 66 -45.55 -2.87 -20.39
C LEU A 66 -46.60 -2.29 -21.34
N GLU A 67 -46.55 -2.59 -22.64
CA GLU A 67 -47.41 -1.99 -23.66
C GLU A 67 -48.92 -2.08 -23.37
N PRO A 68 -49.48 -3.20 -22.85
CA PRO A 68 -50.90 -3.29 -22.52
C PRO A 68 -51.34 -2.37 -21.37
N VAL A 69 -50.41 -2.05 -20.46
CA VAL A 69 -50.66 -1.30 -19.22
C VAL A 69 -50.19 0.16 -19.34
N LEU A 70 -49.42 0.47 -20.40
CA LEU A 70 -48.85 1.79 -20.63
C LEU A 70 -49.94 2.85 -20.85
N GLU A 71 -51.10 2.47 -21.35
CA GLU A 71 -52.24 3.38 -21.55
C GLU A 71 -52.84 3.84 -20.22
N ASP A 72 -52.87 2.94 -19.23
CA ASP A 72 -53.38 3.21 -17.88
C ASP A 72 -52.35 3.96 -17.02
N LEU A 73 -51.07 3.62 -17.15
CA LEU A 73 -49.98 4.26 -16.41
C LEU A 73 -49.64 5.66 -16.95
N LEU A 74 -49.62 5.83 -18.28
CA LEU A 74 -49.28 7.08 -18.96
C LEU A 74 -50.40 7.49 -19.95
N PRO A 75 -51.53 8.02 -19.44
CA PRO A 75 -52.64 8.46 -20.28
C PRO A 75 -52.21 9.56 -21.25
N LYS A 76 -52.71 9.51 -22.49
CA LYS A 76 -52.41 10.53 -23.52
C LYS A 76 -52.97 11.93 -23.17
N LYS A 77 -53.95 12.00 -22.28
CA LYS A 77 -54.66 13.24 -21.89
C LYS A 77 -54.23 13.81 -20.53
N SER A 78 -53.53 13.05 -19.69
CA SER A 78 -53.12 13.54 -18.37
C SER A 78 -51.81 14.35 -18.47
N PRO A 79 -51.66 15.40 -17.64
CA PRO A 79 -50.42 16.17 -17.61
C PRO A 79 -49.29 15.34 -17.01
N LEU A 80 -48.20 15.17 -17.77
CA LEU A 80 -46.97 14.53 -17.31
C LEU A 80 -46.05 15.59 -16.69
N ILE A 81 -45.63 15.39 -15.43
CA ILE A 81 -44.73 16.30 -14.73
C ILE A 81 -43.35 15.64 -14.66
N VAL A 82 -42.31 16.37 -15.07
CA VAL A 82 -40.92 15.97 -14.83
C VAL A 82 -40.37 16.82 -13.69
N ALA A 83 -40.11 16.15 -12.57
CA ALA A 83 -39.47 16.74 -11.40
C ALA A 83 -37.95 16.55 -11.50
N LYS A 84 -37.20 17.65 -11.48
CA LYS A 84 -35.74 17.63 -11.45
C LYS A 84 -35.27 17.56 -10.00
N CYS A 85 -34.33 16.68 -9.73
CA CYS A 85 -33.70 16.48 -8.43
C CYS A 85 -32.21 16.83 -8.49
N GLN A 86 -31.54 16.83 -7.33
CA GLN A 86 -30.09 16.97 -7.26
C GLN A 86 -29.39 15.79 -7.97
N ASN A 87 -28.13 15.98 -8.40
CA ASN A 87 -27.31 14.97 -9.13
C ASN A 87 -27.79 14.60 -10.54
N HIS A 88 -28.46 15.52 -11.24
CA HIS A 88 -28.97 15.31 -12.62
C HIS A 88 -30.00 14.17 -12.74
N LEU A 89 -30.75 13.92 -11.67
CA LEU A 89 -31.84 12.95 -11.67
C LEU A 89 -33.14 13.65 -12.11
N ASN A 90 -33.86 13.04 -13.06
CA ASN A 90 -35.16 13.47 -13.55
C ASN A 90 -36.21 12.40 -13.20
N LEU A 91 -37.27 12.78 -12.50
CA LEU A 91 -38.38 11.90 -12.13
C LEU A 91 -39.60 12.18 -13.02
N VAL A 92 -40.20 11.13 -13.58
CA VAL A 92 -41.45 11.19 -14.33
C VAL A 92 -42.60 10.89 -13.37
N VAL A 93 -43.43 11.90 -13.12
CA VAL A 93 -44.53 11.87 -12.16
C VAL A 93 -45.85 12.02 -12.91
N VAL A 94 -46.78 11.11 -12.62
CA VAL A 94 -48.17 11.15 -13.13
C VAL A 94 -49.11 11.01 -11.95
N ASN A 95 -50.13 11.88 -11.86
CA ASN A 95 -51.08 11.89 -10.75
C ASN A 95 -50.41 11.91 -9.36
N ASN A 96 -49.34 12.70 -9.21
CA ASN A 96 -48.50 12.78 -8.00
C ASN A 96 -47.79 11.47 -7.58
N VAL A 97 -47.74 10.47 -8.48
CA VAL A 97 -46.99 9.23 -8.25
C VAL A 97 -45.77 9.19 -9.18
N PRO A 98 -44.54 9.08 -8.65
CA PRO A 98 -43.35 8.88 -9.48
C PRO A 98 -43.35 7.45 -10.03
N LEU A 99 -43.32 7.32 -11.35
CA LEU A 99 -43.37 6.02 -12.02
C LEU A 99 -42.00 5.62 -12.57
N PHE A 100 -41.30 6.55 -13.22
CA PHE A 100 -39.98 6.33 -13.82
C PHE A 100 -39.00 7.42 -13.38
N PHE A 101 -37.71 7.10 -13.45
CA PHE A 101 -36.63 8.05 -13.24
C PHE A 101 -35.53 7.88 -14.29
N ASN A 102 -34.79 8.94 -14.53
CA ASN A 102 -33.67 8.98 -15.47
C ASN A 102 -32.51 9.72 -14.80
N ILE A 103 -31.29 9.20 -14.94
CA ILE A 103 -30.07 9.88 -14.50
C ILE A 103 -29.37 10.45 -15.73
N ARG A 104 -29.20 11.78 -15.77
CA ARG A 104 -28.63 12.54 -16.90
C ARG A 104 -29.44 12.32 -18.19
N ASP A 105 -28.88 11.57 -19.13
CA ASP A 105 -29.44 11.21 -20.43
C ASP A 105 -29.51 9.68 -20.60
N GLY A 106 -29.59 8.95 -19.48
CA GLY A 106 -29.66 7.49 -19.47
C GLY A 106 -31.03 6.93 -19.86
N PRO A 107 -31.22 5.61 -19.78
CA PRO A 107 -32.52 4.96 -19.98
C PRO A 107 -33.55 5.36 -18.91
N TYR A 108 -34.84 5.21 -19.20
CA TYR A 108 -35.91 5.51 -18.23
C TYR A 108 -36.17 4.31 -17.34
N MET A 109 -35.62 4.30 -16.12
CA MET A 109 -35.78 3.19 -15.19
C MET A 109 -37.09 3.29 -14.40
N PRO A 110 -37.82 2.18 -14.18
CA PRO A 110 -39.01 2.19 -13.33
C PRO A 110 -38.62 2.38 -11.86
N THR A 111 -39.53 2.88 -11.04
CA THR A 111 -39.34 2.87 -9.57
C THR A 111 -39.51 1.47 -9.01
N LEU A 112 -38.90 1.18 -7.85
CA LEU A 112 -39.10 -0.11 -7.15
C LEU A 112 -40.58 -0.41 -6.88
N ARG A 113 -41.38 0.63 -6.62
CA ARG A 113 -42.83 0.50 -6.43
C ARG A 113 -43.53 -0.04 -7.68
N LEU A 114 -43.18 0.49 -8.85
CA LEU A 114 -43.74 0.02 -10.12
C LEU A 114 -43.26 -1.41 -10.43
N LEU A 115 -41.99 -1.70 -10.17
CA LEU A 115 -41.42 -3.04 -10.36
C LEU A 115 -42.06 -4.09 -9.44
N HIS A 116 -42.46 -3.73 -8.22
CA HIS A 116 -43.16 -4.64 -7.31
C HIS A 116 -44.60 -4.93 -7.75
N GLN A 117 -45.28 -3.96 -8.40
CA GLN A 117 -46.61 -4.16 -8.97
C GLN A 117 -46.56 -5.06 -10.21
N TYR A 118 -45.48 -4.95 -11.00
CA TYR A 118 -45.29 -5.72 -12.22
C TYR A 118 -43.89 -6.35 -12.26
N PRO A 119 -43.69 -7.48 -11.56
CA PRO A 119 -42.36 -8.09 -11.37
C PRO A 119 -41.67 -8.56 -12.64
N ASN A 120 -42.39 -8.71 -13.76
CA ASN A 120 -41.88 -9.31 -14.99
C ASN A 120 -41.53 -8.29 -16.08
N ILE A 121 -41.59 -6.98 -15.79
CA ILE A 121 -41.23 -5.93 -16.77
C ILE A 121 -39.75 -5.98 -17.15
N MET A 122 -38.89 -6.40 -16.21
CA MET A 122 -37.43 -6.34 -16.37
C MET A 122 -36.79 -7.72 -16.24
N LYS A 123 -35.62 -7.87 -16.90
CA LYS A 123 -34.72 -9.01 -16.67
C LYS A 123 -34.20 -8.98 -15.23
N LYS A 124 -34.12 -10.16 -14.61
CA LYS A 124 -33.79 -10.34 -13.19
C LYS A 124 -32.39 -10.91 -13.02
N LEU A 125 -31.62 -10.34 -12.10
CA LEU A 125 -30.34 -10.87 -11.63
C LEU A 125 -30.45 -11.16 -10.14
N GLN A 126 -30.02 -12.33 -9.70
CA GLN A 126 -30.09 -12.73 -8.30
C GLN A 126 -28.72 -12.59 -7.62
N VAL A 127 -28.71 -11.93 -6.45
CA VAL A 127 -27.54 -11.80 -5.57
C VAL A 127 -27.60 -12.78 -4.40
N ASP A 128 -26.43 -13.26 -3.98
CA ASP A 128 -26.26 -14.15 -2.83
C ASP A 128 -26.61 -13.52 -1.50
N ARG A 129 -26.93 -14.35 -0.50
CA ARG A 129 -27.16 -13.93 0.90
C ARG A 129 -26.10 -12.98 1.46
N GLY A 130 -24.82 -13.22 1.18
CA GLY A 130 -23.72 -12.39 1.69
C GLY A 130 -23.69 -10.98 1.10
N ALA A 131 -24.19 -10.81 -0.13
CA ALA A 131 -24.21 -9.53 -0.83
C ALA A 131 -25.39 -8.65 -0.39
N ILE A 132 -26.50 -9.23 0.10
CA ILE A 132 -27.75 -8.52 0.46
C ILE A 132 -27.50 -7.28 1.33
N LYS A 133 -26.66 -7.39 2.36
CA LYS A 133 -26.35 -6.27 3.27
C LYS A 133 -25.70 -5.09 2.54
N PHE A 134 -24.82 -5.37 1.59
CA PHE A 134 -24.07 -4.37 0.84
C PHE A 134 -24.95 -3.69 -0.20
N VAL A 135 -25.83 -4.44 -0.86
CA VAL A 135 -26.82 -3.90 -1.81
C VAL A 135 -27.78 -2.95 -1.10
N LEU A 136 -28.30 -3.33 0.08
CA LEU A 136 -29.15 -2.44 0.88
C LEU A 136 -28.42 -1.19 1.38
N SER A 137 -27.07 -1.22 1.42
CA SER A 137 -26.24 -0.07 1.78
C SER A 137 -25.89 0.80 0.56
N GLY A 138 -26.41 0.50 -0.64
CA GLY A 138 -26.14 1.25 -1.87
C GLY A 138 -24.79 0.94 -2.53
N ALA A 139 -24.16 -0.20 -2.21
CA ALA A 139 -22.86 -0.57 -2.78
C ALA A 139 -22.98 -1.31 -4.10
N ASN A 140 -22.09 -1.02 -5.05
CA ASN A 140 -22.05 -1.64 -6.38
C ASN A 140 -21.89 -3.17 -6.32
N ILE A 141 -22.66 -3.89 -7.15
CA ILE A 141 -22.62 -5.36 -7.18
C ILE A 141 -21.58 -5.82 -8.19
N MET A 142 -20.54 -6.43 -7.67
CA MET A 142 -19.41 -6.98 -8.44
C MET A 142 -19.70 -8.43 -8.86
N CYS A 143 -19.01 -8.94 -9.90
CA CYS A 143 -19.21 -10.29 -10.45
C CYS A 143 -19.38 -11.39 -9.38
N PRO A 144 -18.53 -11.46 -8.34
CA PRO A 144 -18.61 -12.54 -7.35
C PRO A 144 -19.95 -12.66 -6.63
N GLY A 145 -20.71 -11.56 -6.51
CA GLY A 145 -22.01 -11.53 -5.85
C GLY A 145 -23.19 -11.92 -6.75
N LEU A 146 -22.95 -12.16 -8.04
CA LEU A 146 -23.94 -12.67 -9.00
C LEU A 146 -23.61 -14.10 -9.44
N THR A 147 -22.34 -14.49 -9.38
CA THR A 147 -21.84 -15.82 -9.79
C THR A 147 -21.60 -16.75 -8.59
N SER A 148 -22.14 -16.33 -7.45
CA SER A 148 -22.50 -17.09 -6.26
C SER A 148 -23.01 -18.52 -6.46
N PRO A 149 -22.83 -19.52 -5.57
CA PRO A 149 -23.76 -20.66 -5.56
C PRO A 149 -25.23 -20.27 -5.37
N GLY A 150 -25.52 -19.11 -4.77
CA GLY A 150 -26.86 -18.54 -4.61
C GLY A 150 -27.16 -17.38 -5.57
N GLY A 151 -26.23 -17.05 -6.47
CA GLY A 151 -26.35 -16.01 -7.48
C GLY A 151 -26.83 -16.61 -8.80
N ALA A 152 -27.71 -15.91 -9.51
CA ALA A 152 -28.24 -16.35 -10.79
C ALA A 152 -28.20 -15.18 -11.79
N LEU A 153 -27.60 -15.43 -12.95
CA LEU A 153 -27.61 -14.50 -14.07
C LEU A 153 -28.50 -15.05 -15.19
N ASP A 154 -29.32 -14.18 -15.76
CA ASP A 154 -29.94 -14.45 -17.05
C ASP A 154 -28.90 -14.20 -18.17
N VAL A 155 -28.62 -15.23 -18.96
CA VAL A 155 -27.53 -15.26 -19.97
C VAL A 155 -27.83 -14.33 -21.16
N GLU A 156 -29.09 -13.90 -21.31
CA GLU A 156 -29.53 -13.01 -22.39
C GLU A 156 -29.27 -11.53 -22.13
N VAL A 157 -28.82 -11.15 -20.93
CA VAL A 157 -28.61 -9.75 -20.58
C VAL A 157 -27.36 -9.19 -21.27
N GLY A 158 -27.56 -8.17 -22.10
CA GLY A 158 -26.50 -7.42 -22.78
C GLY A 158 -25.75 -6.47 -21.83
N ALA A 159 -24.70 -5.84 -22.36
CA ALA A 159 -24.12 -4.67 -21.72
C ALA A 159 -25.10 -3.49 -21.84
N GLU A 160 -25.02 -2.55 -20.91
CA GLU A 160 -25.83 -1.33 -20.90
C GLU A 160 -27.35 -1.58 -20.85
N THR A 161 -27.76 -2.65 -20.16
CA THR A 161 -29.16 -3.02 -20.02
C THR A 161 -29.64 -2.77 -18.59
N PRO A 162 -30.84 -2.18 -18.39
CA PRO A 162 -31.42 -2.03 -17.06
C PRO A 162 -31.90 -3.39 -16.52
N VAL A 163 -31.54 -3.71 -15.27
CA VAL A 163 -31.82 -4.99 -14.63
C VAL A 163 -32.41 -4.83 -13.23
N ALA A 164 -33.31 -5.75 -12.88
CA ALA A 164 -33.87 -5.88 -11.54
C ALA A 164 -33.01 -6.81 -10.69
N ILE A 165 -32.66 -6.37 -9.48
CA ILE A 165 -31.78 -7.12 -8.57
C ILE A 165 -32.62 -7.82 -7.51
N MET A 166 -32.69 -9.14 -7.61
CA MET A 166 -33.36 -10.05 -6.69
C MET A 166 -32.38 -10.56 -5.64
N ALA A 167 -32.86 -10.87 -4.44
CA ALA A 167 -32.05 -11.54 -3.43
C ALA A 167 -32.45 -13.00 -3.30
N GLU A 168 -31.46 -13.86 -3.07
CA GLU A 168 -31.67 -15.25 -2.70
C GLU A 168 -32.65 -15.36 -1.52
N GLY A 169 -33.76 -16.09 -1.73
CA GLY A 169 -34.80 -16.31 -0.72
C GLY A 169 -35.79 -15.16 -0.53
N LYS A 170 -35.79 -14.12 -1.38
CA LYS A 170 -36.76 -13.02 -1.33
C LYS A 170 -37.59 -12.92 -2.61
N GLN A 171 -38.88 -12.59 -2.44
CA GLN A 171 -39.84 -12.46 -3.54
C GLN A 171 -39.81 -11.09 -4.22
N HIS A 172 -39.32 -10.06 -3.54
CA HIS A 172 -39.31 -8.68 -4.03
C HIS A 172 -37.92 -8.24 -4.47
N ALA A 173 -37.85 -7.41 -5.51
CA ALA A 173 -36.61 -6.78 -5.96
C ALA A 173 -36.06 -5.82 -4.88
N LEU A 174 -34.74 -5.88 -4.66
CA LEU A 174 -34.02 -5.04 -3.70
C LEU A 174 -33.55 -3.71 -4.32
N ALA A 175 -33.13 -3.77 -5.58
CA ALA A 175 -32.56 -2.62 -6.28
C ALA A 175 -32.80 -2.76 -7.77
N ILE A 176 -32.67 -1.64 -8.47
CA ILE A 176 -32.63 -1.59 -9.93
C ILE A 176 -31.23 -1.09 -10.29
N GLY A 177 -30.60 -1.67 -11.30
CA GLY A 177 -29.26 -1.26 -11.70
C GLY A 177 -29.05 -1.35 -13.19
N PHE A 178 -27.88 -0.89 -13.62
CA PHE A 178 -27.47 -0.86 -15.02
C PHE A 178 -26.25 -1.76 -15.20
N THR A 179 -26.26 -2.68 -16.17
CA THR A 179 -25.11 -3.55 -16.42
C THR A 179 -24.02 -2.84 -17.21
N LYS A 180 -22.77 -2.87 -16.73
CA LYS A 180 -21.62 -2.35 -17.49
C LYS A 180 -21.00 -3.35 -18.49
N MET A 181 -21.26 -4.65 -18.29
CA MET A 181 -20.75 -5.75 -19.10
C MET A 181 -21.87 -6.75 -19.40
N SER A 182 -21.76 -7.52 -20.49
CA SER A 182 -22.75 -8.53 -20.83
C SER A 182 -22.69 -9.73 -19.88
N ALA A 183 -23.83 -10.39 -19.64
CA ALA A 183 -23.87 -11.58 -18.77
C ALA A 183 -22.95 -12.71 -19.26
N LYS A 184 -22.77 -12.83 -20.58
CA LYS A 184 -21.84 -13.79 -21.20
C LYS A 184 -20.39 -13.48 -20.85
N ASP A 185 -19.98 -12.20 -20.89
CA ASP A 185 -18.62 -11.79 -20.52
C ASP A 185 -18.37 -11.92 -19.02
N ILE A 186 -19.40 -11.68 -18.19
CA ILE A 186 -19.34 -11.91 -16.75
C ILE A 186 -19.06 -13.40 -16.48
N HIS A 187 -19.78 -14.30 -17.16
CA HIS A 187 -19.58 -15.74 -17.03
C HIS A 187 -18.23 -16.20 -17.63
N PHE A 188 -17.82 -15.64 -18.77
CA PHE A 188 -16.58 -16.01 -19.47
C PHE A 188 -15.31 -15.49 -18.77
N SER A 189 -15.36 -14.30 -18.17
CA SER A 189 -14.28 -13.78 -17.33
C SER A 189 -13.97 -14.72 -16.16
N ILE A 190 -14.97 -15.47 -15.71
CA ILE A 190 -14.82 -16.50 -14.67
C ILE A 190 -14.27 -17.80 -15.24
N SER A 191 -14.70 -18.26 -16.43
CA SER A 191 -14.15 -19.50 -17.02
C SER A 191 -12.66 -19.37 -17.33
N LEU A 192 -12.20 -18.20 -17.78
CA LEU A 192 -10.77 -17.91 -17.95
C LEU A 192 -10.01 -17.88 -16.61
N SER A 193 -10.67 -17.46 -15.53
CA SER A 193 -10.10 -17.45 -14.17
C SER A 193 -10.19 -18.81 -13.44
N ARG A 194 -11.10 -19.70 -13.84
CA ARG A 194 -11.31 -21.04 -13.27
C ARG A 194 -10.36 -22.09 -13.83
N VAL A 195 -9.75 -21.85 -15.00
CA VAL A 195 -8.71 -22.73 -15.57
C VAL A 195 -7.32 -22.47 -15.00
N GLN A 196 -7.13 -21.42 -14.20
CA GLN A 196 -6.02 -21.41 -13.25
C GLN A 196 -6.53 -22.05 -11.96
N PRO A 197 -6.18 -23.32 -11.65
CA PRO A 197 -6.27 -23.76 -10.28
C PRO A 197 -5.61 -22.69 -9.42
N ALA A 198 -6.19 -22.38 -8.25
CA ALA A 198 -5.51 -21.61 -7.23
C ALA A 198 -4.30 -22.42 -6.74
N MET A 199 -3.28 -22.54 -7.58
CA MET A 199 -1.96 -23.03 -7.22
C MET A 199 -1.42 -21.96 -6.29
N GLY A 200 -1.35 -22.30 -4.99
CA GLY A 200 -0.64 -21.46 -4.03
C GLY A 200 0.70 -21.08 -4.63
N ILE A 201 0.98 -19.78 -4.69
CA ILE A 201 2.27 -19.32 -5.22
C ILE A 201 3.32 -19.85 -4.24
N ASP A 202 4.15 -20.79 -4.70
CA ASP A 202 5.27 -21.30 -3.92
C ASP A 202 6.34 -20.21 -3.80
N LEU A 203 6.11 -19.30 -2.85
CA LEU A 203 7.01 -18.23 -2.54
C LEU A 203 8.01 -18.74 -1.51
N LYS A 204 9.29 -18.75 -1.87
CA LYS A 204 10.38 -19.00 -0.92
C LYS A 204 10.23 -18.13 0.33
N ALA A 205 10.09 -18.76 1.50
CA ALA A 205 9.80 -18.11 2.78
C ALA A 205 8.53 -17.22 2.79
N GLY A 206 7.50 -17.59 2.02
CA GLY A 206 6.22 -16.88 1.96
C GLY A 206 6.31 -15.47 1.38
N GLY A 207 7.32 -15.20 0.54
CA GLY A 207 7.54 -13.90 -0.10
C GLY A 207 8.11 -12.83 0.84
N LYS A 208 8.42 -13.19 2.10
CA LYS A 208 8.94 -12.26 3.10
C LYS A 208 10.46 -12.15 3.00
N SER A 209 10.95 -10.93 2.75
CA SER A 209 12.39 -10.63 2.82
C SER A 209 12.77 -10.08 4.21
N LYS A 210 13.53 -10.86 4.98
CA LYS A 210 14.02 -10.42 6.30
C LYS A 210 15.21 -9.48 6.14
N LYS A 211 15.08 -8.24 6.64
CA LYS A 211 16.20 -7.29 6.72
C LYS A 211 17.08 -7.64 7.92
N THR A 212 18.29 -8.13 7.67
CA THR A 212 19.27 -8.49 8.72
C THR A 212 20.11 -7.31 9.22
N LYS A 213 20.04 -6.16 8.54
CA LYS A 213 20.79 -4.94 8.87
C LYS A 213 20.03 -4.05 9.85
N ARG A 214 20.78 -3.32 10.68
CA ARG A 214 20.21 -2.30 11.58
C ARG A 214 19.62 -1.13 10.80
N THR A 215 18.44 -0.69 11.19
CA THR A 215 17.70 0.45 10.61
C THR A 215 17.75 1.70 11.50
N ALA A 216 18.14 1.54 12.76
CA ALA A 216 18.28 2.60 13.76
C ALA A 216 19.46 2.31 14.69
N PRO A 217 20.06 3.34 15.33
CA PRO A 217 21.05 3.13 16.37
C PRO A 217 20.38 2.51 17.61
N LYS A 218 21.07 1.58 18.29
CA LYS A 218 20.65 1.02 19.59
C LYS A 218 21.04 1.91 20.79
N SER A 219 21.92 2.90 20.56
CA SER A 219 22.44 3.76 21.62
C SER A 219 21.41 4.78 22.07
N ASP A 220 21.43 5.13 23.37
CA ASP A 220 20.58 6.20 23.93
C ASP A 220 21.19 7.59 23.94
N ASP A 221 22.44 7.72 23.51
CA ASP A 221 23.14 8.99 23.30
C ASP A 221 22.33 9.94 22.41
N VAL A 222 21.91 11.07 23.00
CA VAL A 222 21.07 12.09 22.36
C VAL A 222 21.77 12.70 21.16
N TYR A 223 23.08 13.00 21.26
CA TYR A 223 23.84 13.61 20.17
C TYR A 223 23.92 12.67 18.96
N LEU A 224 24.12 11.37 19.20
CA LEU A 224 24.09 10.37 18.13
C LEU A 224 22.71 10.26 17.49
N LYS A 225 21.63 10.31 18.28
CA LYS A 225 20.25 10.28 17.77
C LYS A 225 19.95 11.52 16.90
N LEU A 226 20.38 12.71 17.31
CA LEU A 226 20.23 13.95 16.54
C LEU A 226 21.03 13.92 15.23
N LEU A 227 22.28 13.49 15.28
CA LEU A 227 23.15 13.34 14.11
C LEU A 227 22.57 12.32 13.12
N VAL A 228 22.00 11.23 13.61
CA VAL A 228 21.25 10.26 12.78
C VAL A 228 20.04 10.90 12.11
N LYS A 229 19.26 11.74 12.81
CA LYS A 229 18.12 12.45 12.21
C LYS A 229 18.58 13.36 11.08
N LEU A 230 19.66 14.13 11.30
CA LEU A 230 20.28 14.99 10.29
C LEU A 230 20.71 14.20 9.05
N TYR A 231 21.53 13.15 9.21
CA TYR A 231 22.00 12.35 8.07
C TYR A 231 20.90 11.52 7.41
N ARG A 232 19.82 11.19 8.12
CA ARG A 232 18.63 10.56 7.53
C ARG A 232 17.87 11.54 6.64
N PHE A 233 17.73 12.80 7.07
CA PHE A 233 17.18 13.86 6.25
C PHE A 233 18.04 14.10 5.00
N LEU A 234 19.35 14.27 5.16
CA LEU A 234 20.28 14.48 4.06
C LEU A 234 20.28 13.32 3.07
N ALA A 235 20.37 12.07 3.53
CA ALA A 235 20.36 10.90 2.65
C ALA A 235 19.06 10.77 1.84
N ARG A 236 17.92 11.16 2.42
CA ARG A 236 16.62 11.13 1.73
C ARG A 236 16.47 12.26 0.71
N ARG A 237 16.96 13.47 1.01
CA ARG A 237 16.75 14.67 0.16
C ARG A 237 17.80 14.85 -0.92
N THR A 238 19.06 14.49 -0.65
CA THR A 238 20.16 14.72 -1.59
C THR A 238 20.37 13.58 -2.59
N GLY A 239 19.92 12.37 -2.28
CA GLY A 239 20.19 11.17 -3.11
C GLY A 239 21.66 10.74 -3.16
N SER A 240 22.57 11.40 -2.42
CA SER A 240 24.01 11.09 -2.45
C SER A 240 24.32 9.74 -1.77
N LYS A 241 25.09 8.88 -2.48
CA LYS A 241 25.53 7.58 -1.96
C LYS A 241 26.40 7.73 -0.70
N PHE A 242 27.17 8.82 -0.61
CA PHE A 242 28.01 9.15 0.53
C PHE A 242 27.22 9.24 1.85
N ASN A 243 26.14 10.05 1.86
CA ASN A 243 25.30 10.22 3.05
C ASN A 243 24.60 8.93 3.45
N ALA A 244 24.15 8.13 2.47
CA ALA A 244 23.58 6.81 2.74
C ALA A 244 24.59 5.86 3.43
N VAL A 245 25.86 5.92 3.04
CA VAL A 245 26.93 5.13 3.66
C VAL A 245 27.23 5.64 5.09
N ILE A 246 27.32 6.95 5.31
CA ILE A 246 27.51 7.51 6.67
C ILE A 246 26.37 7.09 7.58
N LEU A 247 25.11 7.26 7.16
CA LEU A 247 23.93 6.88 7.92
C LEU A 247 23.98 5.39 8.33
N LYS A 248 24.32 4.51 7.38
CA LYS A 248 24.48 3.08 7.66
C LYS A 248 25.59 2.82 8.70
N ARG A 249 26.71 3.54 8.63
CA ARG A 249 27.84 3.41 9.57
C ARG A 249 27.52 3.95 10.96
N LEU A 250 26.70 4.99 11.07
CA LEU A 250 26.25 5.52 12.37
C LEU A 250 25.43 4.48 13.17
N PHE A 251 24.59 3.69 12.50
CA PHE A 251 23.80 2.61 13.11
C PHE A 251 24.64 1.41 13.60
N MET A 252 25.88 1.30 13.12
CA MET A 252 26.74 0.17 13.46
C MET A 252 27.10 0.17 14.95
N SER A 253 27.34 -1.03 15.49
CA SER A 253 27.85 -1.21 16.86
C SER A 253 29.29 -0.69 17.00
N LYS A 254 29.74 -0.46 18.25
CA LYS A 254 31.11 -0.03 18.58
C LYS A 254 32.18 -0.90 17.91
N ILE A 255 32.00 -2.23 17.92
CA ILE A 255 32.93 -3.19 17.30
C ILE A 255 33.11 -2.94 15.79
N ASN A 256 32.05 -2.50 15.11
CA ASN A 256 32.06 -2.24 13.67
C ASN A 256 32.51 -0.81 13.31
N LYS A 257 32.77 0.04 14.31
CA LYS A 257 33.36 1.38 14.23
C LYS A 257 34.76 1.38 14.86
N PRO A 258 35.71 0.60 14.28
CA PRO A 258 37.06 0.51 14.82
C PRO A 258 37.78 1.87 14.78
N PRO A 259 38.67 2.15 15.75
CA PRO A 259 39.49 3.34 15.72
C PRO A 259 40.48 3.28 14.55
N LEU A 260 40.97 4.45 14.14
CA LEU A 260 42.03 4.60 13.14
C LEU A 260 43.14 5.48 13.70
N SER A 261 44.39 5.06 13.55
CA SER A 261 45.56 5.79 14.02
C SER A 261 45.95 6.94 13.07
N LEU A 262 46.61 7.97 13.61
CA LEU A 262 47.18 9.06 12.82
C LEU A 262 48.14 8.56 11.74
N SER A 263 49.04 7.63 12.07
CA SER A 263 49.96 7.02 11.11
C SER A 263 49.26 6.45 9.87
N ARG A 264 48.15 5.73 10.07
CA ARG A 264 47.36 5.17 8.97
C ARG A 264 46.56 6.22 8.22
N LEU A 265 46.08 7.26 8.91
CA LEU A 265 45.41 8.39 8.27
C LEU A 265 46.37 9.08 7.30
N ILE A 266 47.60 9.33 7.71
CA ILE A 266 48.65 9.95 6.88
C ILE A 266 48.90 9.09 5.63
N SER A 267 49.15 7.79 5.79
CA SER A 267 49.37 6.89 4.65
C SER A 267 48.19 6.82 3.67
N TYR A 268 46.96 7.01 4.16
CA TYR A 268 45.77 6.99 3.30
C TYR A 268 45.47 8.33 2.64
N ALA A 269 45.94 9.44 3.23
CA ALA A 269 45.82 10.80 2.74
C ALA A 269 46.93 11.16 1.74
N GLU A 270 48.06 10.45 1.78
CA GLU A 270 49.15 10.59 0.83
C GLU A 270 48.65 10.44 -0.63
N GLY A 271 49.05 11.39 -1.48
CA GLY A 271 48.64 11.47 -2.88
C GLY A 271 47.19 11.87 -3.15
N LYS A 272 46.38 12.22 -2.13
CA LYS A 272 44.94 12.51 -2.29
C LYS A 272 44.53 13.98 -2.11
N GLY A 273 45.48 14.90 -2.09
CA GLY A 273 45.27 16.36 -2.07
C GLY A 273 44.50 16.86 -0.83
N ASP A 274 43.93 18.06 -0.91
CA ASP A 274 43.24 18.79 0.18
C ASP A 274 41.86 18.23 0.58
N LYS A 275 41.60 16.95 0.30
CA LYS A 275 40.33 16.31 0.62
C LYS A 275 40.13 16.18 2.12
N THR A 276 38.89 16.41 2.56
CA THR A 276 38.54 16.21 3.97
C THR A 276 38.41 14.72 4.26
N VAL A 277 39.23 14.21 5.18
CA VAL A 277 39.23 12.80 5.56
C VAL A 277 38.11 12.53 6.56
N VAL A 278 37.19 11.65 6.23
CA VAL A 278 35.99 11.38 7.05
C VAL A 278 36.06 9.97 7.62
N LEU A 279 35.96 9.85 8.95
CA LEU A 279 35.96 8.59 9.67
C LEU A 279 34.75 8.47 10.60
N VAL A 280 33.89 7.47 10.34
CA VAL A 280 32.80 7.12 11.26
C VAL A 280 33.34 6.22 12.38
N GLY A 281 34.10 6.81 13.29
CA GLY A 281 34.81 6.13 14.37
C GLY A 281 35.65 7.10 15.20
N THR A 282 36.59 6.56 15.96
CA THR A 282 37.52 7.35 16.77
C THR A 282 38.87 7.48 16.08
N VAL A 283 39.44 8.68 16.06
CA VAL A 283 40.83 8.89 15.67
C VAL A 283 41.71 8.83 16.91
N THR A 284 42.74 7.98 16.87
CA THR A 284 43.69 7.78 17.95
C THR A 284 45.08 8.24 17.56
N ASP A 285 45.84 8.71 18.54
CA ASP A 285 47.23 9.10 18.35
C ASP A 285 48.13 7.88 18.09
N ASP A 286 49.27 8.11 17.46
CA ASP A 286 50.34 7.13 17.26
C ASP A 286 51.68 7.82 17.46
N VAL A 287 52.35 7.50 18.56
CA VAL A 287 53.64 8.09 18.95
C VAL A 287 54.73 7.81 17.91
N ARG A 288 54.56 6.76 17.10
CA ARG A 288 55.54 6.37 16.06
C ARG A 288 55.51 7.27 14.84
N ALA A 289 54.41 7.99 14.60
CA ALA A 289 54.39 9.04 13.59
C ALA A 289 55.06 10.27 14.22
N TYR A 290 56.23 10.68 13.74
CA TYR A 290 56.94 11.84 14.29
C TYR A 290 56.29 13.15 13.82
N GLU A 291 56.16 13.31 12.51
CA GLU A 291 55.57 14.48 11.89
C GLU A 291 54.14 14.20 11.42
N VAL A 292 53.25 15.15 11.70
CA VAL A 292 51.85 15.11 11.26
C VAL A 292 51.66 16.21 10.22
N PRO A 293 51.27 15.89 8.98
CA PRO A 293 50.98 16.89 7.97
C PRO A 293 49.69 17.64 8.30
N LYS A 294 49.47 18.79 7.63
CA LYS A 294 48.23 19.55 7.71
C LYS A 294 47.07 18.72 7.14
N LEU A 295 46.21 18.21 8.02
CA LEU A 295 45.08 17.35 7.65
C LEU A 295 43.76 17.97 8.09
N LYS A 296 42.74 17.92 7.21
CA LYS A 296 41.34 18.19 7.55
C LYS A 296 40.64 16.87 7.85
N VAL A 297 40.35 16.59 9.11
CA VAL A 297 39.81 15.29 9.55
C VAL A 297 38.47 15.48 10.22
N CYS A 298 37.43 14.78 9.74
CA CYS A 298 36.13 14.67 10.39
C CYS A 298 35.98 13.30 11.05
N ALA A 299 35.66 13.26 12.34
CA ALA A 299 35.44 12.00 13.06
C ALA A 299 34.32 12.10 14.11
N LEU A 300 33.87 10.94 14.62
CA LEU A 300 32.90 10.92 15.72
C LEU A 300 33.56 11.34 17.03
N LYS A 301 34.82 10.91 17.24
CA LYS A 301 35.60 11.20 18.44
C LYS A 301 37.08 11.34 18.08
N PHE A 302 37.76 12.24 18.77
CA PHE A 302 39.22 12.37 18.74
C PHE A 302 39.77 12.09 20.14
N THR A 303 40.89 11.39 20.25
CA THR A 303 41.64 11.40 21.52
C THR A 303 42.23 12.79 21.74
N LYS A 304 42.35 13.21 23.00
CA LYS A 304 42.88 14.54 23.35
C LYS A 304 44.25 14.78 22.72
N THR A 305 45.13 13.78 22.79
CA THR A 305 46.47 13.82 22.20
C THR A 305 46.45 13.92 20.69
N ALA A 306 45.58 13.17 20.00
CA ALA A 306 45.48 13.24 18.54
C ALA A 306 44.98 14.60 18.06
N ARG A 307 43.96 15.16 18.75
CA ARG A 307 43.45 16.50 18.45
C ARG A 307 44.55 17.56 18.59
N ALA A 308 45.24 17.58 19.74
CA ALA A 308 46.31 18.54 19.99
C ALA A 308 47.44 18.46 18.95
N ARG A 309 47.80 17.25 18.48
CA ARG A 309 48.82 17.07 17.43
C ARG A 309 48.35 17.54 16.05
N ILE A 310 47.10 17.28 15.68
CA ILE A 310 46.53 17.77 14.41
C ILE A 310 46.46 19.30 14.42
N GLU A 311 45.98 19.90 15.51
CA GLU A 311 45.88 21.36 15.66
C GLU A 311 47.28 22.01 15.68
N LYS A 312 48.25 21.43 16.40
CA LYS A 312 49.65 21.90 16.40
C LYS A 312 50.28 21.86 15.01
N ALA A 313 49.93 20.86 14.20
CA ALA A 313 50.37 20.78 12.81
C ALA A 313 49.69 21.81 11.88
N GLY A 314 48.71 22.58 12.37
CA GLY A 314 47.89 23.49 11.57
C GLY A 314 46.79 22.78 10.76
N GLY A 315 46.43 21.56 11.16
CA GLY A 315 45.28 20.82 10.63
C GLY A 315 43.98 21.19 11.34
N GLU A 316 42.87 20.64 10.85
CA GLU A 316 41.52 20.95 11.34
C GLU A 316 40.78 19.67 11.78
N CYS A 317 40.27 19.68 13.01
CA CYS A 317 39.42 18.61 13.55
C CYS A 317 37.94 18.98 13.45
N LEU A 318 37.22 18.35 12.52
CA LEU A 318 35.81 18.60 12.25
C LEU A 318 34.88 17.59 12.93
N THR A 319 33.70 18.06 13.29
CA THR A 319 32.56 17.23 13.67
C THR A 319 31.66 16.95 12.47
N PHE A 320 30.78 15.95 12.59
CA PHE A 320 29.90 15.53 11.50
C PHE A 320 28.79 16.55 11.19
N ASP A 321 28.36 17.33 12.17
CA ASP A 321 27.48 18.49 12.01
C ASP A 321 28.17 19.60 11.20
N GLN A 322 29.41 19.96 11.54
CA GLN A 322 30.20 20.92 10.77
C GLN A 322 30.46 20.44 9.33
N LEU A 323 30.76 19.15 9.16
CA LEU A 323 30.91 18.55 7.83
C LEU A 323 29.62 18.66 7.00
N ALA A 324 28.46 18.41 7.62
CA ALA A 324 27.18 18.50 6.95
C ALA A 324 26.86 19.92 6.48
N LEU A 325 27.28 20.95 7.23
CA LEU A 325 27.15 22.35 6.83
C LEU A 325 28.06 22.71 5.65
N ARG A 326 29.32 22.25 5.66
CA ARG A 326 30.29 22.57 4.61
C ARG A 326 30.07 21.79 3.31
N ALA A 327 29.79 20.50 3.43
CA ALA A 327 29.72 19.58 2.30
C ALA A 327 28.48 18.66 2.43
N PRO A 328 27.26 19.20 2.25
CA PRO A 328 26.02 18.42 2.40
C PRO A 328 25.91 17.25 1.39
N LEU A 329 26.60 17.34 0.25
CA LEU A 329 26.68 16.28 -0.76
C LEU A 329 27.86 15.30 -0.56
N GLY A 330 28.82 15.64 0.32
CA GLY A 330 30.05 14.86 0.51
C GLY A 330 31.12 15.07 -0.57
N GLN A 331 31.07 16.18 -1.32
CA GLN A 331 32.09 16.52 -2.32
C GLN A 331 33.45 16.76 -1.65
N ASN A 332 34.54 16.40 -2.36
CA ASN A 332 35.92 16.54 -1.87
C ASN A 332 36.19 15.87 -0.51
N THR A 333 35.46 14.79 -0.20
CA THR A 333 35.68 13.99 1.01
C THR A 333 36.30 12.63 0.71
N LEU A 334 37.11 12.12 1.63
CA LEU A 334 37.67 10.78 1.61
C LEU A 334 37.11 9.96 2.77
N LEU A 335 36.15 9.08 2.48
CA LEU A 335 35.53 8.24 3.51
C LEU A 335 36.39 7.01 3.85
N LEU A 336 37.03 7.04 5.01
CA LEU A 336 37.88 5.95 5.49
C LEU A 336 37.18 5.05 6.51
N ARG A 337 37.77 3.88 6.78
CA ARG A 337 37.31 2.94 7.80
C ARG A 337 38.53 2.31 8.48
N GLY A 338 38.49 2.19 9.81
CA GLY A 338 39.49 1.44 10.55
C GLY A 338 39.48 -0.07 10.26
N PRO A 339 40.55 -0.78 10.63
CA PRO A 339 40.68 -2.23 10.43
C PRO A 339 39.69 -3.00 11.32
N LYS A 340 38.66 -3.59 10.72
CA LYS A 340 37.62 -4.33 11.47
C LYS A 340 38.13 -5.66 12.06
N ASN A 341 38.97 -6.37 11.31
CA ASN A 341 39.35 -7.76 11.64
C ASN A 341 40.65 -7.87 12.45
N ALA A 342 41.29 -6.75 12.79
CA ALA A 342 42.55 -6.75 13.56
C ALA A 342 42.35 -7.00 15.07
N ARG A 343 41.10 -7.09 15.54
CA ARG A 343 40.78 -7.28 16.96
C ARG A 343 41.13 -8.70 17.42
N GLU A 344 41.61 -8.83 18.64
CA GLU A 344 42.01 -10.11 19.24
C GLU A 344 40.95 -11.21 19.13
N ALA A 345 39.69 -10.90 19.45
CA ALA A 345 38.60 -11.88 19.35
C ALA A 345 38.42 -12.46 17.94
N VAL A 346 38.74 -11.70 16.88
CA VAL A 346 38.61 -12.18 15.49
C VAL A 346 39.69 -13.21 15.14
N LYS A 347 40.84 -13.19 15.83
CA LYS A 347 41.89 -14.19 15.63
C LYS A 347 41.47 -15.59 16.06
N HIS A 348 40.44 -15.70 16.89
CA HIS A 348 39.86 -16.96 17.36
C HIS A 348 38.70 -17.45 16.46
N PHE A 349 38.34 -16.70 15.42
CA PHE A 349 37.27 -17.08 14.50
C PHE A 349 37.85 -17.71 13.23
N GLY A 350 37.01 -18.47 12.52
CA GLY A 350 37.40 -19.19 11.31
C GLY A 350 37.45 -20.70 11.53
N PRO A 351 38.17 -21.44 10.69
CA PRO A 351 38.35 -22.89 10.84
C PRO A 351 38.86 -23.25 12.24
N ALA A 352 38.41 -24.39 12.78
CA ALA A 352 38.82 -24.81 14.12
C ALA A 352 40.35 -24.96 14.23
N PRO A 353 40.96 -24.59 15.37
CA PRO A 353 42.40 -24.74 15.54
C PRO A 353 42.79 -26.22 15.50
N GLY A 354 43.68 -26.59 14.58
CA GLY A 354 44.10 -27.99 14.37
C GLY A 354 43.51 -28.64 13.12
N VAL A 355 42.70 -27.91 12.34
CA VAL A 355 42.39 -28.27 10.95
C VAL A 355 43.57 -27.87 10.05
N PRO A 356 43.96 -28.68 9.05
CA PRO A 356 44.98 -28.31 8.09
C PRO A 356 44.73 -26.91 7.49
N HIS A 357 45.78 -26.10 7.37
CA HIS A 357 45.73 -24.71 6.88
C HIS A 357 44.92 -23.72 7.76
N SER A 358 44.60 -24.09 9.01
CA SER A 358 44.01 -23.15 9.97
C SER A 358 45.05 -22.22 10.60
N HIS A 359 44.79 -20.91 10.54
CA HIS A 359 45.58 -19.88 11.25
C HIS A 359 44.88 -19.35 12.51
N THR A 360 43.78 -20.00 12.92
CA THR A 360 42.95 -19.59 14.06
C THR A 360 43.72 -19.78 15.36
N LYS A 361 43.75 -18.72 16.17
CA LYS A 361 44.36 -18.72 17.49
C LYS A 361 43.51 -19.59 18.44
N PRO A 362 44.09 -20.59 19.14
CA PRO A 362 43.36 -21.37 20.14
C PRO A 362 43.08 -20.55 21.41
N TYR A 363 42.01 -20.89 22.12
CA TYR A 363 41.71 -20.37 23.45
C TYR A 363 42.53 -21.13 24.49
N VAL A 364 43.70 -20.59 24.85
CA VAL A 364 44.61 -21.19 25.83
C VAL A 364 44.51 -20.47 27.18
N ARG A 365 44.62 -21.22 28.28
CA ARG A 365 44.61 -20.65 29.65
C ARG A 365 45.79 -19.71 29.89
N ALA A 366 46.99 -20.11 29.43
CA ALA A 366 48.22 -19.35 29.58
C ALA A 366 49.13 -19.56 28.36
N LYS A 367 50.06 -18.61 28.17
CA LYS A 367 51.14 -18.78 27.19
C LYS A 367 52.26 -19.61 27.82
N GLY A 368 52.83 -20.56 27.08
CA GLY A 368 54.00 -21.30 27.54
C GLY A 368 54.22 -22.61 26.80
N ARG A 369 55.35 -23.29 27.07
CA ARG A 369 55.65 -24.61 26.49
C ARG A 369 54.66 -25.70 26.93
N LYS A 370 54.14 -25.58 28.17
CA LYS A 370 53.26 -26.59 28.80
C LYS A 370 51.80 -26.54 28.32
N PHE A 371 51.37 -25.49 27.64
CA PHE A 371 49.97 -25.29 27.25
C PHE A 371 49.79 -25.44 25.74
N GLU A 372 49.06 -26.48 25.29
CA GLU A 372 48.61 -26.70 23.91
C GLU A 372 49.69 -26.56 22.80
N ARG A 373 50.92 -27.00 23.07
CA ARG A 373 52.05 -26.98 22.10
C ARG A 373 52.65 -28.35 21.77
N ALA A 374 52.02 -29.44 22.20
CA ALA A 374 52.49 -30.82 22.02
C ALA A 374 51.83 -31.49 20.81
N ARG A 375 50.86 -32.39 21.04
CA ARG A 375 50.17 -33.14 19.98
C ARG A 375 49.40 -32.21 19.04
N GLY A 376 49.48 -32.45 17.73
CA GLY A 376 48.80 -31.66 16.70
C GLY A 376 49.50 -30.35 16.31
N LYS A 377 50.56 -29.94 17.02
CA LYS A 377 51.36 -28.73 16.69
C LYS A 377 52.79 -29.03 16.24
N ARG A 378 53.28 -30.26 16.45
CA ARG A 378 54.65 -30.67 16.11
C ARG A 378 54.63 -32.06 15.48
N LYS A 379 55.43 -32.24 14.43
CA LYS A 379 55.58 -33.55 13.75
C LYS A 379 56.06 -34.65 14.72
N SER A 380 56.93 -34.30 15.68
CA SER A 380 57.48 -35.25 16.65
C SER A 380 56.50 -35.76 17.73
N ARG A 381 55.28 -35.22 17.80
CA ARG A 381 54.27 -35.62 18.81
C ARG A 381 52.98 -36.02 18.10
N GLY A 382 53.03 -37.12 17.34
CA GLY A 382 51.88 -37.72 16.65
C GLY A 382 51.67 -37.17 15.25
N TYR A 383 51.20 -35.91 15.14
CA TYR A 383 50.98 -35.25 13.86
C TYR A 383 51.09 -33.73 13.99
N LYS A 384 51.21 -33.03 12.86
CA LYS A 384 51.16 -31.57 12.77
C LYS A 384 50.04 -31.18 11.81
N ALA A 385 49.03 -30.49 12.36
CA ALA A 385 47.99 -29.84 11.59
C ALA A 385 48.48 -28.58 10.90
#